data_AF-A0A964Z741-F1
#
_entry.id   AF-A0A964Z741-F1
#
_cell.length_a   1.000
_cell.length_b   1.000
_cell.length_c   1.000
_cell.angle_alpha   90.00
_cell.angle_beta   90.00
_cell.angle_gamma   90.00
#
_symmetry.space_group_name_H-M   'P 1'
#
loop_
_entity.id
_entity.type
_entity.pdbx_description
1 polymer ?
#
loop_
_entity_poly.entity_id
_entity_poly.type
_entity_poly.pdbx_seq_one_letter_code
_entity_poly.pdbx_strand_id
1 'polypeptide(L)'
;MINEAHDEATIYLRYGLRRLTRQRADAMVHRDQRIDFQVGDVRPLGTDMILRIGDSQAWEKRIGTFRVRDRGATPELVIDVAWHATKN
;
A
#
# COMPACT_ATOMS: atom_id res chain seq x y z
N MET A 1 16.43 -10.94 -6.31
CA MET A 1 17.47 -10.41 -5.41
C MET A 1 16.74 -9.78 -4.25
N ILE A 2 16.89 -10.29 -3.02
CA ILE A 2 16.25 -9.71 -1.84
C ILE A 2 17.07 -8.47 -1.47
N ASN A 3 16.42 -7.31 -1.35
CA ASN A 3 17.06 -6.09 -0.87
C ASN A 3 16.70 -5.93 0.61
N GLU A 4 17.58 -6.42 1.48
CA GLU A 4 17.34 -6.46 2.93
C GLU A 4 17.06 -5.08 3.53
N ALA A 5 17.70 -4.03 3.02
CA ALA A 5 17.47 -2.65 3.48
C ALA A 5 16.08 -2.13 3.09
N HIS A 6 15.62 -2.44 1.88
CA HIS A 6 14.25 -2.11 1.44
C HIS A 6 13.21 -2.86 2.27
N ASP A 7 13.44 -4.15 2.52
CA ASP A 7 12.56 -4.97 3.34
C ASP A 7 12.49 -4.48 4.79
N GLU A 8 13.64 -4.16 5.39
CA GLU A 8 13.72 -3.64 6.75
C GLU A 8 13.01 -2.28 6.88
N ALA A 9 13.25 -1.36 5.94
CA ALA A 9 12.58 -0.05 5.91
C ALA A 9 11.05 -0.21 5.75
N THR A 10 10.61 -1.10 4.86
CA THR A 10 9.19 -1.39 4.65
C THR A 10 8.54 -1.97 5.90
N ILE A 11 9.22 -2.88 6.60
CA ILE A 11 8.75 -3.45 7.87
C ILE A 11 8.65 -2.35 8.93
N TYR A 12 9.68 -1.53 9.09
CA TYR A 12 9.71 -0.47 10.10
C TYR A 12 8.59 0.55 9.88
N LEU A 13 8.43 1.04 8.64
CA LEU A 13 7.37 1.97 8.27
C LEU A 13 5.98 1.39 8.52
N ARG A 14 5.76 0.12 8.17
CA ARG A 14 4.48 -0.55 8.45
C ARG A 14 4.16 -0.58 9.93
N TYR A 15 5.13 -0.87 10.80
CA TYR A 15 4.93 -0.84 12.25
C TYR A 15 4.66 0.57 12.76
N GLY A 16 5.41 1.57 12.27
CA GLY A 16 5.22 2.97 12.59
C GLY A 16 3.81 3.46 12.24
N LEU A 17 3.37 3.21 11.01
CA LEU A 17 2.04 3.59 10.53
C LEU A 17 0.94 2.92 11.35
N ARG A 18 1.03 1.61 11.59
CA ARG A 18 0.06 0.89 12.44
C ARG A 18 0.00 1.43 13.85
N ARG A 19 1.14 1.84 14.41
CA ARG A 19 1.20 2.45 15.75
C ARG A 19 0.52 3.82 15.75
N LEU A 20 0.79 4.65 14.75
CA LEU A 20 0.20 5.99 14.62
C LEU A 20 -1.31 5.93 14.40
N THR A 21 -1.78 4.95 13.62
CA THR A 21 -3.21 4.81 13.30
C THR A 21 -3.96 3.91 14.28
N ARG A 22 -3.33 3.45 15.37
CA ARG A 22 -3.92 2.49 16.32
C ARG A 22 -5.24 2.96 16.93
N GLN A 23 -5.42 4.26 17.11
CA GLN A 23 -6.65 4.84 17.67
C GLN A 23 -7.76 5.03 16.62
N ARG A 24 -7.47 4.79 15.34
CA ARG A 24 -8.43 4.91 14.25
C ARG A 24 -8.89 3.51 13.85
N ALA A 25 -10.08 3.11 14.30
CA ALA A 25 -10.64 1.79 14.03
C ALA A 25 -10.88 1.53 12.52
N ASP A 26 -10.98 2.60 11.74
CA ASP A 26 -11.22 2.62 10.30
C ASP A 26 -9.91 2.71 9.48
N ALA A 27 -8.76 2.78 10.13
CA ALA A 27 -7.48 2.87 9.44
C ALA A 27 -6.93 1.48 9.11
N MET A 28 -6.51 1.29 7.85
CA MET A 28 -5.88 0.05 7.42
C MET A 28 -4.58 0.32 6.66
N VAL A 29 -3.55 -0.46 7.01
CA VAL A 29 -2.23 -0.43 6.36
C VAL A 29 -2.01 -1.75 5.62
N HIS A 30 -1.81 -1.65 4.31
CA HIS A 30 -1.59 -2.77 3.39
C HIS A 30 -0.17 -2.74 2.86
N ARG A 31 0.40 -3.93 2.60
CA ARG A 31 1.76 -4.13 2.11
C ARG A 31 1.69 -4.98 0.83
N ASP A 32 2.62 -4.75 -0.10
CA ASP A 32 2.83 -5.56 -1.32
C ASP A 32 1.55 -5.68 -2.18
N GLN A 33 0.72 -4.64 -2.16
CA GLN A 33 -0.55 -4.63 -2.86
C GLN A 33 -0.39 -3.87 -4.17
N ARG A 34 -0.87 -4.46 -5.28
CA ARG A 34 -1.09 -3.68 -6.50
C ARG A 34 -2.32 -2.78 -6.36
N ILE A 35 -2.20 -1.52 -6.77
CA ILE A 35 -3.30 -0.56 -6.80
C ILE A 35 -3.57 -0.11 -8.22
N ASP A 36 -4.85 -0.08 -8.59
CA ASP A 36 -5.35 0.41 -9.87
C ASP A 36 -6.30 1.58 -9.60
N PHE A 37 -5.85 2.79 -9.91
CA PHE A 37 -6.66 4.01 -9.79
C PHE A 37 -7.74 4.12 -10.87
N GLN A 38 -7.70 3.25 -11.88
CA GLN A 38 -8.62 3.23 -13.02
C GLN A 38 -8.66 4.59 -13.75
N VAL A 39 -7.50 5.25 -13.82
CA VAL A 39 -7.27 6.48 -14.56
C VAL A 39 -6.63 6.08 -15.88
N GLY A 40 -7.35 6.25 -17.01
CA GLY A 40 -6.85 6.12 -18.39
C GLY A 40 -5.58 5.28 -18.59
N ASP A 41 -4.54 5.89 -19.15
CA ASP A 41 -3.26 5.23 -19.47
C ASP A 41 -2.39 4.84 -18.26
N VAL A 42 -2.92 4.95 -17.03
CA VAL A 42 -2.20 4.58 -15.81
C VAL A 42 -2.38 3.09 -15.56
N ARG A 43 -1.27 2.36 -15.65
CA ARG A 43 -1.23 0.93 -15.31
C ARG A 43 -1.33 0.73 -13.79
N PRO A 44 -1.80 -0.45 -13.33
CA PRO A 44 -1.78 -0.78 -11.92
C PRO A 44 -0.36 -0.73 -11.35
N LEU A 45 -0.18 0.06 -10.28
CA LEU A 45 1.07 0.28 -9.59
C LEU A 45 1.31 -0.84 -8.57
N GLY A 46 2.53 -1.34 -8.48
CA GLY A 46 2.94 -2.27 -7.42
C GLY A 46 3.60 -1.47 -6.31
N THR A 47 2.79 -1.04 -5.33
CA THR A 47 3.27 -0.13 -4.28
C THR A 47 3.69 -0.90 -3.04
N ASP A 48 4.69 -0.40 -2.32
CA ASP A 48 5.17 -1.07 -1.11
C ASP A 48 4.12 -1.03 0.00
N MET A 49 3.49 0.13 0.21
CA MET A 49 2.47 0.31 1.23
C MET A 49 1.35 1.28 0.83
N ILE A 50 0.17 1.00 1.37
CA ILE A 50 -1.01 1.86 1.24
C ILE A 50 -1.65 2.02 2.61
N LEU A 51 -1.90 3.27 3.00
CA LEU A 51 -2.75 3.62 4.13
C LEU A 51 -4.08 4.17 3.61
N ARG A 52 -5.16 3.71 4.24
CA ARG A 52 -6.52 4.20 4.03
C ARG A 52 -7.19 4.51 5.36
N ILE A 53 -8.22 5.33 5.28
CA ILE A 53 -9.09 5.71 6.40
C ILE A 53 -10.54 5.55 5.92
N GLY A 54 -11.46 5.18 6.81
CA GLY A 54 -12.89 5.06 6.53
C GLY A 54 -13.38 3.69 6.08
N ASP A 55 -14.70 3.60 5.89
CA ASP A 55 -15.47 2.39 5.59
C ASP A 55 -15.59 2.20 4.06
N SER A 56 -14.67 1.44 3.46
CA SER A 56 -14.97 0.81 2.17
C SER A 56 -15.19 -0.66 2.45
N GLN A 57 -16.29 -1.21 1.92
CA GLN A 57 -16.57 -2.63 1.93
C GLN A 57 -15.30 -3.47 1.89
N ALA A 58 -15.17 -4.33 2.91
CA ALA A 58 -14.06 -5.22 3.21
C ALA A 58 -13.04 -5.34 2.07
N TRP A 59 -11.90 -4.66 2.24
CA TRP A 59 -10.70 -4.96 1.47
C TRP A 59 -10.29 -6.39 1.80
N GLU A 60 -10.74 -7.33 0.97
CA GLU A 60 -10.28 -8.71 1.05
C GLU A 60 -8.77 -8.73 0.75
N LYS A 61 -7.99 -9.13 1.74
CA LYS A 61 -6.52 -9.27 1.66
C LYS A 61 -6.05 -10.28 0.59
N ARG A 62 -6.98 -10.94 -0.12
CA ARG A 62 -6.72 -11.98 -1.12
C ARG A 62 -6.77 -11.47 -2.57
N ILE A 63 -7.18 -10.23 -2.81
CA ILE A 63 -7.32 -9.71 -4.17
C ILE A 63 -5.95 -9.26 -4.66
N GLY A 64 -5.50 -9.73 -5.83
CA GLY A 64 -4.16 -9.40 -6.35
C GLY A 64 -4.00 -7.93 -6.80
N THR A 65 -5.08 -7.22 -7.11
CA THR A 65 -5.04 -5.79 -7.48
C THR A 65 -6.27 -5.06 -6.95
N PHE A 66 -6.05 -3.94 -6.28
CA PHE A 66 -7.08 -3.12 -5.66
C PHE A 66 -7.55 -2.03 -6.63
N ARG A 67 -8.80 -2.14 -7.09
CA ARG A 67 -9.41 -1.19 -8.03
C ARG A 67 -10.11 -0.06 -7.26
N VAL A 68 -9.49 1.12 -7.21
CA VAL A 68 -9.85 2.23 -6.32
C VAL A 68 -11.29 2.74 -6.56
N ARG A 69 -11.65 2.98 -7.82
CA ARG A 69 -12.97 3.53 -8.18
C ARG A 69 -14.08 2.52 -7.96
N ASP A 70 -13.87 1.27 -8.36
CA ASP A 70 -14.86 0.19 -8.19
C ASP A 70 -15.17 -0.08 -6.72
N ARG A 71 -14.21 0.18 -5.83
CA ARG A 71 -14.33 -0.02 -4.39
C ARG A 71 -14.78 1.23 -3.63
N GLY A 72 -15.01 2.35 -4.33
CA GLY A 72 -15.34 3.62 -3.70
C GLY A 72 -14.33 4.03 -2.62
N ALA A 73 -13.06 3.70 -2.83
CA ALA A 73 -12.02 3.90 -1.83
C ALA A 73 -11.18 5.14 -2.12
N THR A 74 -10.64 5.72 -1.05
CA THR A 74 -9.72 6.86 -1.13
C THR A 74 -8.45 6.46 -0.36
N PRO A 75 -7.38 6.03 -1.06
CA PRO A 75 -6.08 5.85 -0.43
C PRO A 75 -5.60 7.22 0.07
N GLU A 76 -5.32 7.33 1.36
CA GLU A 76 -4.88 8.61 1.94
C GLU A 76 -3.37 8.79 1.80
N LEU A 77 -2.66 7.67 1.73
CA LEU A 77 -1.22 7.69 1.56
C LEU A 77 -0.78 6.43 0.84
N VAL A 78 0.01 6.63 -0.22
CA VAL A 78 0.71 5.59 -0.96
C VAL A 78 2.20 5.83 -0.77
N ILE A 79 2.94 4.79 -0.39
CA ILE A 79 4.37 4.88 -0.10
C ILE A 79 5.10 3.84 -0.95
N ASP A 80 6.10 4.33 -1.67
CA ASP A 80 7.13 3.51 -2.29
C ASP A 80 8.47 3.83 -1.63
N VAL A 81 9.11 2.79 -1.12
CA VAL A 81 10.45 2.87 -0.55
C VAL A 81 11.42 2.78 -1.73
N ALA A 82 12.12 3.88 -1.99
CA ALA A 82 13.10 3.91 -3.04
C ALA A 82 14.15 2.82 -2.83
N TRP A 83 14.37 2.02 -3.86
CA TRP A 83 15.48 1.06 -3.89
C TRP A 83 16.39 1.40 -5.05
N HIS A 84 17.69 1.39 -4.80
CA HIS A 84 18.66 1.39 -5.88
C HIS A 84 18.86 -0.06 -6.32
N ALA A 85 18.38 -0.40 -7.51
CA ALA A 85 18.82 -1.61 -8.17
C ALA A 85 20.32 -1.44 -8.48
N THR A 86 21.19 -2.12 -7.75
CA THR A 86 22.59 -2.23 -8.12
C THR A 86 22.62 -2.91 -9.49
N LYS A 87 22.93 -2.15 -10.56
CA LYS A 87 23.20 -2.71 -11.88
C LYS A 87 24.46 -3.56 -11.73
N ASN A 88 24.31 -4.88 -11.71
CA ASN A 88 25.39 -5.80 -12.06
C ASN A 88 25.60 -5.77 -13.57
#